data_AF-L1PA85-F1
#
_entry.id   AF-L1PA85-F1
#
_cell.length_a   1.000
_cell.length_b   1.000
_cell.length_c   1.000
_cell.angle_alpha   90.00
_cell.angle_beta   90.00
_cell.angle_gamma   90.00
#
_symmetry.space_group_name_H-M   'P 1'
#
loop_
_entity.id
_entity.type
_entity.pdbx_description
1 polymer ?
#
loop_
_entity_poly.entity_id
_entity_poly.type
_entity_poly.pdbx_seq_one_letter_code
_entity_poly.pdbx_strand_id
1 'polypeptide(L)'
;MKHLLILLFLFTTNAFAQGPFGDYAVVKDKDGYVNIRAKENVKSKIVGTLPNNTLVYAFFDKEFNPTNWIEVDKGYVHQSRLKKIFDFRAIEGKVQGNSVVFDDKDVKVTITKQKFDKTKHKITKKDQGGYDQLIIDGKEIYYGIVGGYGGDELLPEDHYKSITVAMKGKNVPIPKSAYDDLYEIFYLTRFIFYDEEAEALYIYAFNGDASLAYQVCWQIVKGEYITRIIGLPL
;
A
#
# COMPACT_ATOMS: atom_id res chain seq x y z
N MET A 1 -32.21 -28.60 -43.02
CA MET A 1 -30.77 -28.28 -43.01
C MET A 1 -30.44 -27.77 -41.62
N LYS A 2 -29.47 -28.40 -40.95
CA LYS A 2 -29.12 -28.10 -39.56
C LYS A 2 -28.50 -26.70 -39.49
N HIS A 3 -29.24 -25.74 -38.92
CA HIS A 3 -28.68 -24.42 -38.63
C HIS A 3 -27.73 -24.54 -37.44
N LEU A 4 -26.44 -24.56 -37.72
CA LEU A 4 -25.37 -24.53 -36.74
C LEU A 4 -25.35 -23.13 -36.13
N LEU A 5 -25.92 -22.97 -34.93
CA LEU A 5 -25.81 -21.73 -34.16
C LEU A 5 -24.42 -21.70 -33.51
N ILE A 6 -23.47 -21.01 -34.12
CA ILE A 6 -22.17 -20.75 -33.49
C ILE A 6 -22.40 -19.65 -32.44
N LEU A 7 -22.53 -20.05 -31.18
CA LEU A 7 -22.44 -19.12 -30.05
C LEU A 7 -20.99 -18.64 -29.95
N LEU A 8 -20.72 -17.43 -30.44
CA LEU A 8 -19.47 -16.73 -30.18
C LEU A 8 -19.56 -16.18 -28.74
N PHE A 9 -19.09 -16.93 -27.76
CA PHE A 9 -18.83 -16.41 -26.41
C PHE A 9 -17.63 -15.46 -26.52
N LEU A 10 -17.90 -14.18 -26.80
CA LEU A 10 -16.95 -13.10 -26.53
C LEU A 10 -16.85 -13.00 -25.00
N PHE A 11 -15.90 -13.73 -24.42
CA PHE A 11 -15.35 -13.35 -23.13
C PHE A 11 -14.63 -12.01 -23.34
N THR A 12 -15.38 -10.91 -23.25
CA THR A 12 -14.78 -9.62 -22.96
C THR A 12 -14.33 -9.68 -21.52
N THR A 13 -13.17 -10.30 -21.28
CA THR A 13 -12.42 -9.98 -20.08
C THR A 13 -12.12 -8.51 -20.22
N ASN A 14 -12.84 -7.67 -19.47
CA ASN A 14 -12.34 -6.36 -19.11
C ASN A 14 -11.05 -6.66 -18.33
N ALA A 15 -9.95 -6.82 -19.04
CA ALA A 15 -8.63 -6.70 -18.47
C ALA A 15 -8.62 -5.27 -17.93
N PHE A 16 -8.83 -5.15 -16.62
CA PHE A 16 -8.75 -3.87 -15.94
C PHE A 16 -7.42 -3.23 -16.36
N ALA A 17 -7.49 -2.04 -16.95
CA ALA A 17 -6.35 -1.39 -17.60
C ALA A 17 -5.31 -0.84 -16.60
N GLN A 18 -5.33 -1.30 -15.36
CA GLN A 18 -4.41 -0.87 -14.32
C GLN A 18 -3.16 -1.75 -14.37
N GLY A 19 -1.98 -1.11 -14.38
CA GLY A 19 -0.72 -1.82 -14.32
C GLY A 19 -0.57 -2.62 -13.02
N PRO A 20 0.43 -3.51 -12.96
CA PRO A 20 0.66 -4.32 -11.77
C PRO A 20 1.09 -3.45 -10.59
N PHE A 21 0.89 -3.99 -9.40
CA PHE A 21 1.46 -3.44 -8.18
C PHE A 21 2.86 -4.00 -7.93
N GLY A 22 3.69 -3.17 -7.31
CA GLY A 22 4.95 -3.59 -6.73
C GLY A 22 4.73 -4.30 -5.38
N ASP A 23 5.84 -4.65 -4.74
CA ASP A 23 5.86 -5.23 -3.42
C ASP A 23 6.47 -4.27 -2.40
N TYR A 24 6.16 -4.51 -1.13
CA TYR A 24 6.86 -3.90 -0.02
C TYR A 24 8.02 -4.78 0.45
N ALA A 25 9.14 -4.16 0.78
CA ALA A 25 10.32 -4.82 1.31
C ALA A 25 11.02 -3.96 2.36
N VAL A 26 11.91 -4.57 3.12
CA VAL A 26 12.78 -3.86 4.07
C VAL A 26 14.24 -4.14 3.82
N VAL A 27 15.09 -3.17 4.13
CA VAL A 27 16.54 -3.36 4.10
C VAL A 27 16.96 -4.41 5.13
N LYS A 28 17.71 -5.40 4.65
CA LYS A 28 18.38 -6.44 5.43
C LYS A 28 19.80 -6.60 4.94
N ASP A 29 20.72 -5.86 5.55
CA ASP A 29 22.16 -5.95 5.32
C ASP A 29 22.87 -6.35 6.62
N LYS A 30 23.94 -7.15 6.50
CA LYS A 30 24.76 -7.59 7.63
C LYS A 30 25.48 -6.42 8.33
N ASP A 31 25.72 -5.33 7.60
CA ASP A 31 26.44 -4.16 8.10
C ASP A 31 25.50 -3.18 8.84
N GLY A 32 24.20 -3.52 8.94
CA GLY A 32 23.18 -2.68 9.59
C GLY A 32 22.60 -1.59 8.68
N TYR A 33 23.13 -1.44 7.47
CA TYR A 33 22.67 -0.51 6.44
C TYR A 33 23.14 -0.96 5.05
N VAL A 34 22.50 -0.46 3.99
CA VAL A 34 22.96 -0.61 2.60
C VAL A 34 23.42 0.73 2.03
N ASN A 35 24.47 0.71 1.21
CA ASN A 35 24.91 1.91 0.48
C ASN A 35 23.96 2.25 -0.66
N ILE A 36 23.49 3.50 -0.69
CA ILE A 36 22.75 4.07 -1.83
C ILE A 36 23.76 4.51 -2.88
N ARG A 37 23.58 4.05 -4.11
CA ARG A 37 24.48 4.24 -5.25
C ARG A 37 23.89 5.26 -6.22
N ALA A 38 24.73 6.13 -6.77
CA ALA A 38 24.29 7.18 -7.71
C ALA A 38 23.70 6.63 -9.02
N LYS A 39 24.09 5.40 -9.38
CA LYS A 39 23.62 4.68 -10.56
C LYS A 39 23.40 3.22 -10.18
N GLU A 40 22.67 2.50 -11.01
CA GLU A 40 22.38 1.06 -10.93
C GLU A 40 23.63 0.18 -11.17
N ASN A 41 24.67 0.41 -10.38
CA ASN A 41 25.97 -0.21 -10.52
C ASN A 41 26.73 -0.20 -9.19
N VAL A 42 27.25 -1.36 -8.79
CA VAL A 42 28.01 -1.56 -7.55
C VAL A 42 29.28 -0.72 -7.47
N LYS A 43 29.87 -0.34 -8.61
CA LYS A 43 31.07 0.51 -8.72
C LYS A 43 30.74 2.00 -8.74
N SER A 44 29.47 2.39 -8.82
CA SER A 44 29.11 3.81 -8.84
C SER A 44 29.31 4.47 -7.47
N LYS A 45 29.39 5.79 -7.46
CA LYS A 45 29.60 6.60 -6.27
C LYS A 45 28.52 6.31 -5.22
N ILE A 46 28.92 6.16 -3.96
CA ILE A 46 28.01 6.11 -2.82
C ILE A 46 27.50 7.53 -2.57
N VAL A 47 26.18 7.69 -2.55
CA VAL A 47 25.52 9.00 -2.33
C VAL A 47 24.83 9.08 -0.98
N GLY A 48 24.64 7.95 -0.31
CA GLY A 48 24.06 7.88 1.03
C GLY A 48 24.00 6.44 1.54
N THR A 49 23.26 6.24 2.63
CA THR A 49 23.04 4.94 3.25
C THR A 49 21.57 4.80 3.62
N LEU A 50 21.03 3.60 3.49
CA LEU A 50 19.68 3.25 3.92
C LEU A 50 19.77 2.25 5.08
N PRO A 51 19.34 2.60 6.31
CA PRO A 51 19.42 1.72 7.47
C PRO A 51 18.64 0.42 7.30
N ASN A 52 19.02 -0.62 8.04
CA ASN A 52 18.21 -1.83 8.16
C ASN A 52 16.81 -1.50 8.67
N ASN A 53 15.85 -2.34 8.27
CA ASN A 53 14.43 -2.20 8.54
C ASN A 53 13.77 -0.97 7.88
N THR A 54 14.47 -0.16 7.07
CA THR A 54 13.77 0.86 6.28
C THR A 54 12.83 0.18 5.28
N LEU A 55 11.54 0.49 5.38
CA LEU A 55 10.50 0.06 4.44
C LEU A 55 10.66 0.76 3.09
N VAL A 56 10.47 0.00 2.01
CA VAL A 56 10.45 0.48 0.63
C VAL A 56 9.30 -0.18 -0.13
N TYR A 57 8.81 0.50 -1.16
CA TYR A 57 7.88 -0.06 -2.15
C TYR A 57 8.60 -0.10 -3.50
N ALA A 58 8.55 -1.23 -4.20
CA ALA A 58 9.25 -1.37 -5.46
C ALA A 58 8.73 -2.51 -6.34
N PHE A 59 9.07 -2.45 -7.62
CA PHE A 59 8.86 -3.54 -8.56
C PHE A 59 10.09 -4.45 -8.56
N PHE A 60 9.87 -5.71 -8.22
CA PHE A 60 10.93 -6.74 -8.13
C PHE A 60 10.90 -7.73 -9.29
N ASP A 61 9.78 -7.78 -10.02
CA ASP A 61 9.70 -8.61 -11.22
C ASP A 61 10.66 -8.08 -12.29
N LYS A 62 11.33 -9.00 -13.00
CA LYS A 62 12.25 -8.67 -14.09
C LYS A 62 11.57 -7.98 -15.26
N GLU A 63 10.28 -8.20 -15.44
CA GLU A 63 9.48 -7.50 -16.46
C GLU A 63 9.47 -5.99 -16.24
N PHE A 64 9.35 -5.56 -14.98
CA PHE A 64 9.24 -4.14 -14.59
C PHE A 64 10.55 -3.56 -14.05
N ASN A 65 11.45 -4.41 -13.55
CA ASN A 65 12.77 -4.04 -13.05
C ASN A 65 13.86 -5.00 -13.58
N PRO A 66 14.34 -4.78 -14.81
CA PRO A 66 15.33 -5.67 -15.42
C PRO A 66 16.69 -5.61 -14.74
N THR A 67 17.03 -4.54 -14.03
CA THR A 67 18.39 -4.28 -13.51
C THR A 67 18.61 -4.79 -12.09
N ASN A 68 17.54 -5.13 -11.35
CA ASN A 68 17.56 -5.48 -9.92
C ASN A 68 17.95 -4.32 -9.00
N TRP A 69 17.99 -3.09 -9.51
CA TRP A 69 18.25 -1.92 -8.69
C TRP A 69 16.93 -1.23 -8.39
N ILE A 70 16.78 -0.83 -7.14
CA ILE A 70 15.57 -0.22 -6.61
C ILE A 70 15.90 1.22 -6.32
N GLU A 71 15.18 2.13 -6.97
CA GLU A 71 15.28 3.55 -6.70
C GLU A 71 14.81 3.86 -5.28
N VAL A 72 15.65 4.56 -4.52
CA VAL A 72 15.39 4.98 -3.14
C VAL A 72 16.06 6.33 -2.90
N ASP A 73 15.35 7.24 -2.24
CA ASP A 73 15.86 8.58 -1.91
C ASP A 73 16.48 9.27 -3.14
N LYS A 74 17.81 9.41 -3.17
CA LYS A 74 18.57 10.09 -4.24
C LYS A 74 19.43 9.15 -5.08
N GLY A 75 19.11 7.85 -5.10
CA GLY A 75 19.87 6.87 -5.86
C GLY A 75 19.24 5.48 -5.82
N TYR A 76 20.09 4.46 -5.80
CA TYR A 76 19.67 3.08 -5.99
C TYR A 76 20.29 2.13 -4.98
N VAL A 77 19.52 1.13 -4.55
CA VAL A 77 20.00 -0.03 -3.77
C VAL A 77 19.75 -1.31 -4.56
N HIS A 78 20.67 -2.26 -4.49
CA HIS A 78 20.46 -3.54 -5.16
C HIS A 78 19.47 -4.39 -4.36
N GLN A 79 18.49 -5.00 -5.02
CA GLN A 79 17.40 -5.73 -4.37
C GLN A 79 17.86 -6.90 -3.49
N SER A 80 19.07 -7.44 -3.71
CA SER A 80 19.64 -8.48 -2.84
C SER A 80 19.90 -8.02 -1.40
N ARG A 81 19.74 -6.72 -1.13
CA ARG A 81 19.81 -6.11 0.21
C ARG A 81 18.44 -5.87 0.83
N LEU A 82 17.40 -6.31 0.14
CA LEU A 82 16.02 -6.16 0.56
C LEU A 82 15.42 -7.54 0.82
N LYS A 83 14.53 -7.62 1.79
CA LYS A 83 13.68 -8.78 2.05
C LYS A 83 12.23 -8.36 1.94
N LYS A 84 11.45 -9.06 1.14
CA LYS A 84 10.04 -8.72 0.92
C LYS A 84 9.24 -9.00 2.19
N ILE A 85 8.25 -8.17 2.50
CA ILE A 85 7.53 -8.29 3.77
C ILE A 85 6.73 -9.61 3.85
N PHE A 86 6.32 -10.16 2.72
CA PHE A 86 5.56 -11.41 2.67
C PHE A 86 6.42 -12.66 2.93
N ASP A 87 7.74 -12.51 2.95
CA ASP A 87 8.67 -13.59 3.36
C ASP A 87 8.78 -13.69 4.90
N PHE A 88 8.09 -12.82 5.65
CA PHE A 88 8.00 -12.90 7.11
C PHE A 88 6.78 -13.72 7.55
N ARG A 89 6.67 -13.93 8.86
CA ARG A 89 5.58 -14.71 9.46
C ARG A 89 4.24 -14.04 9.16
N ALA A 90 3.40 -14.70 8.38
CA ALA A 90 2.06 -14.23 8.07
C ALA A 90 1.11 -14.45 9.25
N ILE A 91 0.27 -13.46 9.52
CA ILE A 91 -0.81 -13.51 10.51
C ILE A 91 -2.12 -13.34 9.76
N GLU A 92 -2.98 -14.35 9.84
CA GLU A 92 -4.28 -14.35 9.14
C GLU A 92 -5.33 -13.54 9.90
N GLY A 93 -6.06 -12.71 9.16
CA GLY A 93 -7.15 -11.89 9.68
C GLY A 93 -8.50 -12.59 9.64
N LYS A 94 -9.34 -12.31 10.63
CA LYS A 94 -10.75 -12.73 10.69
C LYS A 94 -11.65 -11.53 10.46
N VAL A 95 -12.44 -11.57 9.39
CA VAL A 95 -13.44 -10.53 9.09
C VAL A 95 -14.58 -10.61 10.10
N GLN A 96 -14.94 -9.47 10.67
CA GLN A 96 -15.99 -9.29 11.67
C GLN A 96 -16.79 -8.02 11.33
N GLY A 97 -17.85 -8.17 10.54
CA GLY A 97 -18.66 -7.05 10.07
C GLY A 97 -17.84 -6.06 9.24
N ASN A 98 -17.73 -4.82 9.72
CA ASN A 98 -16.94 -3.75 9.09
C ASN A 98 -15.47 -3.71 9.56
N SER A 99 -14.98 -4.77 10.20
CA SER A 99 -13.62 -4.85 10.71
C SER A 99 -12.92 -6.13 10.29
N VAL A 100 -11.59 -6.12 10.31
CA VAL A 100 -10.76 -7.32 10.30
C VAL A 100 -9.91 -7.33 11.56
N VAL A 101 -9.88 -8.47 12.23
CA VAL A 101 -9.12 -8.69 13.46
C VAL A 101 -8.03 -9.71 13.19
N PHE A 102 -6.79 -9.30 13.41
CA PHE A 102 -5.62 -10.15 13.47
C PHE A 102 -5.31 -10.37 14.94
N ASP A 103 -5.34 -11.63 15.38
CA ASP A 103 -5.10 -11.98 16.77
C ASP A 103 -4.13 -13.16 16.78
N ASP A 104 -2.90 -12.85 17.15
CA ASP A 104 -1.78 -13.77 17.25
C ASP A 104 -1.06 -13.56 18.58
N LYS A 105 -0.19 -14.49 18.98
CA LYS A 105 0.45 -14.51 20.30
C LYS A 105 0.99 -13.15 20.76
N ASP A 106 1.76 -12.48 19.90
CA ASP A 106 2.47 -11.24 20.24
C ASP A 106 1.86 -10.00 19.58
N VAL A 107 0.84 -10.16 18.75
CA VAL A 107 0.29 -9.09 17.92
C VAL A 107 -1.23 -9.18 17.89
N LYS A 108 -1.88 -8.05 18.19
CA LYS A 108 -3.30 -7.87 17.95
C LYS A 108 -3.52 -6.60 17.14
N VAL A 109 -4.16 -6.73 15.98
CA VAL A 109 -4.51 -5.60 15.12
C VAL A 109 -6.00 -5.65 14.83
N THR A 110 -6.67 -4.50 14.90
CA THR A 110 -8.03 -4.36 14.38
C THR A 110 -8.09 -3.17 13.45
N ILE A 111 -8.49 -3.42 12.20
CA ILE A 111 -8.76 -2.40 11.21
C ILE A 111 -10.27 -2.31 11.08
N THR A 112 -10.83 -1.12 11.30
CA THR A 112 -12.27 -0.88 11.21
C THR A 112 -12.53 0.19 10.16
N LYS A 113 -13.45 -0.08 9.24
CA LYS A 113 -13.94 0.90 8.28
C LYS A 113 -15.29 1.48 8.66
N GLN A 114 -15.62 2.66 8.15
CA GLN A 114 -16.94 3.27 8.30
C GLN A 114 -17.33 3.99 7.01
N LYS A 115 -18.64 4.26 6.85
CA LYS A 115 -19.13 5.05 5.73
C LYS A 115 -18.54 6.45 5.76
N PHE A 116 -18.18 6.95 4.59
CA PHE A 116 -17.78 8.34 4.42
C PHE A 116 -19.01 9.25 4.50
N ASP A 117 -18.92 10.28 5.34
CA ASP A 117 -20.00 11.25 5.53
C ASP A 117 -19.54 12.60 5.02
N LYS A 118 -19.92 12.93 3.78
CA LYS A 118 -19.50 14.17 3.11
C LYS A 118 -19.84 15.44 3.89
N THR A 119 -20.83 15.41 4.79
CA THR A 119 -21.21 16.58 5.60
C THR A 119 -20.19 16.91 6.69
N LYS A 120 -19.29 15.96 7.02
CA LYS A 120 -18.22 16.12 8.02
C LYS A 120 -16.89 16.57 7.43
N HIS A 121 -16.80 16.78 6.12
CA HIS A 121 -15.54 17.03 5.43
C HIS A 121 -15.61 18.31 4.59
N LYS A 122 -14.48 19.01 4.49
CA LYS A 122 -14.31 20.09 3.52
C LYS A 122 -13.80 19.51 2.21
N ILE A 123 -14.62 19.58 1.18
CA ILE A 123 -14.33 19.00 -0.13
C ILE A 123 -14.14 20.11 -1.15
N THR A 124 -13.00 20.08 -1.86
CA THR A 124 -12.67 21.04 -2.92
C THR A 124 -12.00 20.31 -4.10
N LYS A 125 -11.94 20.96 -5.26
CA LYS A 125 -11.28 20.43 -6.46
C LYS A 125 -10.23 21.40 -6.96
N LYS A 126 -9.19 20.86 -7.58
CA LYS A 126 -8.13 21.62 -8.25
C LYS A 126 -8.01 21.12 -9.68
N ASP A 127 -8.31 22.00 -10.63
CA ASP A 127 -8.19 21.72 -12.06
C ASP A 127 -6.72 21.49 -12.43
N GLN A 128 -6.44 20.36 -13.09
CA GLN A 128 -5.12 19.97 -13.57
C GLN A 128 -5.01 20.04 -15.10
N GLY A 129 -5.96 20.69 -15.79
CA GLY A 129 -5.97 20.86 -17.25
C GLY A 129 -6.36 19.60 -18.03
N GLY A 130 -7.03 18.65 -17.37
CA GLY A 130 -7.45 17.38 -17.97
C GLY A 130 -8.24 16.46 -17.01
N TYR A 131 -8.10 16.69 -15.70
CA TYR A 131 -8.94 16.10 -14.65
C TYR A 131 -9.00 17.05 -13.45
N ASP A 132 -10.00 16.86 -12.60
CA ASP A 132 -10.09 17.54 -11.31
C ASP A 132 -9.44 16.69 -10.22
N GLN A 133 -8.39 17.23 -9.58
CA GLN A 133 -7.82 16.63 -8.38
C GLN A 133 -8.73 16.94 -7.18
N LEU A 134 -9.32 15.91 -6.59
CA LEU A 134 -10.15 16.06 -5.39
C LEU A 134 -9.26 16.26 -4.15
N ILE A 135 -9.69 17.17 -3.28
CA ILE A 135 -9.02 17.56 -2.05
C ILE A 135 -10.03 17.45 -0.91
N ILE A 136 -9.73 16.61 0.08
CA ILE A 136 -10.57 16.39 1.26
C ILE A 136 -9.79 16.85 2.49
N ASP A 137 -10.39 17.76 3.27
CA ASP A 137 -9.78 18.37 4.47
C ASP A 137 -8.39 18.97 4.22
N GLY A 138 -8.20 19.54 3.03
CA GLY A 138 -6.95 20.18 2.63
C GLY A 138 -5.86 19.21 2.14
N LYS A 139 -6.17 17.92 1.98
CA LYS A 139 -5.25 16.91 1.46
C LYS A 139 -5.66 16.47 0.06
N GLU A 140 -4.72 16.53 -0.88
CA GLU A 140 -4.88 15.91 -2.20
C GLU A 140 -4.99 14.39 -1.99
N ILE A 141 -6.04 13.79 -2.54
CA ILE A 141 -6.25 12.34 -2.40
C ILE A 141 -5.56 11.58 -3.52
N TYR A 142 -5.18 10.35 -3.21
CA TYR A 142 -4.55 9.45 -4.17
C TYR A 142 -5.51 9.11 -5.33
N TYR A 143 -4.94 8.68 -6.46
CA TYR A 143 -5.59 8.46 -7.76
C TYR A 143 -6.95 7.70 -7.71
N GLY A 144 -7.24 6.93 -6.66
CA GLY A 144 -8.46 6.14 -6.44
C GLY A 144 -9.81 6.86 -6.48
N ILE A 145 -9.83 8.20 -6.51
CA ILE A 145 -11.05 9.02 -6.45
C ILE A 145 -10.90 10.18 -7.43
N VAL A 146 -10.54 9.87 -8.68
CA VAL A 146 -10.57 10.85 -9.76
C VAL A 146 -11.96 10.82 -10.37
N GLY A 147 -12.62 11.98 -10.42
CA GLY A 147 -14.00 12.11 -10.88
C GLY A 147 -14.23 11.41 -12.21
N GLY A 148 -15.31 10.65 -12.30
CA GLY A 148 -15.65 9.88 -13.49
C GLY A 148 -15.80 10.79 -14.72
N TYR A 149 -15.56 10.22 -15.90
CA TYR A 149 -16.01 10.81 -17.15
C TYR A 149 -17.53 10.98 -17.09
N GLY A 150 -18.02 12.19 -16.86
CA GLY A 150 -19.47 12.44 -16.79
C GLY A 150 -19.92 13.54 -15.82
N GLY A 151 -19.04 14.07 -14.96
CA GLY A 151 -19.36 15.24 -14.12
C GLY A 151 -20.07 14.93 -12.80
N ASP A 152 -20.36 13.66 -12.51
CA ASP A 152 -20.84 13.26 -11.18
C ASP A 152 -19.69 13.24 -10.16
N GLU A 153 -19.96 13.77 -8.97
CA GLU A 153 -19.02 13.76 -7.84
C GLU A 153 -18.78 12.33 -7.36
N LEU A 154 -17.70 11.69 -7.84
CA LEU A 154 -17.19 10.48 -7.21
C LEU A 154 -16.52 10.86 -5.88
N LEU A 155 -17.27 10.74 -4.80
CA LEU A 155 -16.79 10.85 -3.44
C LEU A 155 -16.57 9.44 -2.87
N PRO A 156 -15.68 9.28 -1.87
CA PRO A 156 -15.51 7.99 -1.20
C PRO A 156 -16.83 7.45 -0.67
N GLU A 157 -17.04 6.14 -0.75
CA GLU A 157 -18.11 5.44 -0.04
C GLU A 157 -17.72 5.14 1.41
N ASP A 158 -16.45 4.81 1.64
CA ASP A 158 -15.91 4.46 2.94
C ASP A 158 -14.49 4.95 3.21
N HIS A 159 -14.11 4.92 4.48
CA HIS A 159 -12.78 5.25 4.95
C HIS A 159 -12.46 4.56 6.29
N TYR A 160 -11.20 4.68 6.71
CA TYR A 160 -10.76 4.11 7.98
C TYR A 160 -11.40 4.84 9.16
N LYS A 161 -12.12 4.09 10.01
CA LYS A 161 -12.55 4.56 11.33
C LYS A 161 -11.38 4.55 12.31
N SER A 162 -10.66 3.43 12.34
CA SER A 162 -9.55 3.21 13.26
C SER A 162 -8.65 2.07 12.80
N ILE A 163 -7.37 2.18 13.16
CA ILE A 163 -6.41 1.08 13.18
C ILE A 163 -5.91 0.98 14.62
N THR A 164 -6.27 -0.09 15.32
CA THR A 164 -5.75 -0.35 16.67
C THR A 164 -4.69 -1.44 16.59
N VAL A 165 -3.59 -1.23 17.30
CA VAL A 165 -2.45 -2.14 17.31
C VAL A 165 -2.02 -2.35 18.75
N ALA A 166 -1.85 -3.61 19.13
CA ALA A 166 -1.17 -4.00 20.34
C ALA A 166 -0.05 -4.99 20.01
N MET A 167 1.12 -4.78 20.61
CA MET A 167 2.27 -5.65 20.50
C MET A 167 2.69 -6.09 21.90
N LYS A 168 2.87 -7.40 22.11
CA LYS A 168 3.22 -8.01 23.41
C LYS A 168 2.33 -7.50 24.55
N GLY A 169 1.03 -7.40 24.27
CA GLY A 169 0.01 -6.92 25.23
C GLY A 169 -0.02 -5.41 25.49
N LYS A 170 0.84 -4.61 24.84
CA LYS A 170 0.89 -3.14 24.98
C LYS A 170 0.28 -2.45 23.76
N ASN A 171 -0.55 -1.43 24.00
CA ASN A 171 -1.11 -0.60 22.94
C ASN A 171 0.00 0.22 22.26
N VAL A 172 -0.02 0.25 20.93
CA VAL A 172 0.84 1.06 20.07
C VAL A 172 0.00 2.24 19.56
N PRO A 173 0.33 3.49 19.91
CA PRO A 173 -0.37 4.65 19.38
C PRO A 173 -0.17 4.76 17.86
N ILE A 174 -1.27 4.71 17.11
CA ILE A 174 -1.28 4.99 15.66
C ILE A 174 -1.84 6.40 15.46
N PRO A 175 -1.06 7.35 14.91
CA PRO A 175 -1.54 8.70 14.70
C PRO A 175 -2.66 8.69 13.65
N LYS A 176 -3.68 9.53 13.84
CA LYS A 176 -4.81 9.63 12.90
C LYS A 176 -4.35 9.98 11.47
N SER A 177 -3.30 10.79 11.35
CA SER A 177 -2.66 11.13 10.07
C SER A 177 -2.07 9.94 9.31
N ALA A 178 -1.93 8.77 9.94
CA ALA A 178 -1.49 7.57 9.27
C ALA A 178 -2.57 6.97 8.36
N TYR A 179 -3.85 7.32 8.51
CA TYR A 179 -4.93 6.69 7.73
C TYR A 179 -6.12 7.59 7.39
N ASP A 180 -6.17 8.83 7.89
CA ASP A 180 -7.33 9.74 7.73
C ASP A 180 -7.46 10.40 6.35
N ASP A 181 -6.49 10.18 5.46
CA ASP A 181 -6.49 10.60 4.06
C ASP A 181 -6.48 9.39 3.10
N LEU A 182 -6.77 8.21 3.64
CA LEU A 182 -6.94 6.99 2.86
C LEU A 182 -8.42 6.62 2.85
N TYR A 183 -8.89 6.27 1.66
CA TYR A 183 -10.29 6.18 1.31
C TYR A 183 -10.51 5.01 0.36
N GLU A 184 -11.75 4.53 0.30
CA GLU A 184 -12.19 3.40 -0.52
C GLU A 184 -11.43 2.13 -0.17
N ILE A 185 -11.73 1.53 0.98
CA ILE A 185 -11.07 0.30 1.42
C ILE A 185 -11.66 -0.88 0.63
N PHE A 186 -11.06 -1.13 -0.53
CA PHE A 186 -11.52 -2.12 -1.51
C PHE A 186 -11.66 -3.52 -0.91
N TYR A 187 -10.57 -4.02 -0.32
CA TYR A 187 -10.58 -5.24 0.49
C TYR A 187 -9.79 -5.02 1.77
N LEU A 188 -10.37 -5.49 2.89
CA LEU A 188 -9.59 -5.65 4.11
C LEU A 188 -8.52 -6.71 3.86
N THR A 189 -7.27 -6.38 4.14
CA THR A 189 -6.16 -7.32 3.94
C THR A 189 -6.44 -8.63 4.68
N ARG A 190 -6.08 -9.75 4.06
CA ARG A 190 -6.24 -11.07 4.68
C ARG A 190 -5.06 -11.44 5.56
N PHE A 191 -3.90 -10.83 5.31
CA PHE A 191 -2.67 -11.12 6.01
C PHE A 191 -1.98 -9.83 6.43
N ILE A 192 -1.32 -9.88 7.59
CA ILE A 192 -0.28 -8.94 7.99
C ILE A 192 0.98 -9.74 8.27
N PHE A 193 2.14 -9.09 8.30
CA PHE A 193 3.41 -9.79 8.41
C PHE A 193 4.21 -9.32 9.60
N TYR A 194 4.83 -10.27 10.31
CA TYR A 194 5.61 -10.00 11.50
C TYR A 194 7.04 -10.55 11.37
N ASP A 195 8.01 -9.65 11.51
CA ASP A 195 9.43 -9.97 11.62
C ASP A 195 9.82 -10.06 13.10
N GLU A 196 10.10 -11.28 13.55
CA GLU A 196 10.46 -11.56 14.94
C GLU A 196 11.84 -10.99 15.33
N GLU A 197 12.78 -10.94 14.39
CA GLU A 197 14.15 -10.47 14.65
C GLU A 197 14.16 -8.95 14.88
N ALA A 198 13.44 -8.22 14.03
CA ALA A 198 13.33 -6.77 14.14
C ALA A 198 12.25 -6.31 15.13
N GLU A 199 11.41 -7.22 15.60
CA GLU A 199 10.12 -6.93 16.25
C GLU A 199 9.30 -5.93 15.42
N ALA A 200 9.20 -6.19 14.11
CA ALA A 200 8.57 -5.29 13.15
C ALA A 200 7.26 -5.89 12.62
N LEU A 201 6.21 -5.09 12.65
CA LEU A 201 4.89 -5.41 12.14
C LEU A 201 4.61 -4.59 10.88
N TYR A 202 4.19 -5.29 9.83
CA TYR A 202 3.81 -4.73 8.54
C TYR A 202 2.34 -5.00 8.30
N ILE A 203 1.54 -3.92 8.31
CA ILE A 203 0.13 -3.96 7.97
C ILE A 203 0.03 -3.36 6.58
N TYR A 204 -0.53 -4.06 5.61
CA TYR A 204 -0.75 -3.49 4.28
C TYR A 204 -2.22 -3.58 3.89
N ALA A 205 -2.69 -2.72 2.99
CA ALA A 205 -4.07 -2.73 2.53
C ALA A 205 -4.17 -2.21 1.09
N PHE A 206 -5.20 -2.67 0.39
CA PHE A 206 -5.61 -2.14 -0.91
C PHE A 206 -6.74 -1.14 -0.72
N ASN A 207 -6.63 0.00 -1.38
CA ASN A 207 -7.56 1.10 -1.32
C ASN A 207 -7.86 1.62 -2.74
N GLY A 208 -8.80 2.56 -2.87
CA GLY A 208 -9.26 3.10 -4.15
C GLY A 208 -10.30 2.20 -4.82
N ASP A 209 -10.94 2.74 -5.86
CA ASP A 209 -11.90 2.01 -6.68
C ASP A 209 -11.22 1.36 -7.88
N ALA A 210 -11.54 0.09 -8.13
CA ALA A 210 -11.15 -0.74 -9.28
C ALA A 210 -9.93 -0.25 -10.07
N SER A 211 -10.14 0.50 -11.16
CA SER A 211 -9.09 0.93 -12.10
C SER A 211 -8.13 2.00 -11.58
N LEU A 212 -8.35 2.50 -10.37
CA LEU A 212 -7.58 3.56 -9.73
C LEU A 212 -7.08 3.15 -8.33
N ALA A 213 -7.06 1.85 -8.04
CA ALA A 213 -6.60 1.33 -6.76
C ALA A 213 -5.15 1.73 -6.43
N TYR A 214 -4.85 1.85 -5.14
CA TYR A 214 -3.52 2.06 -4.58
C TYR A 214 -3.34 1.18 -3.36
N GLN A 215 -2.09 0.92 -2.99
CA GLN A 215 -1.75 0.17 -1.78
C GLN A 215 -1.16 1.10 -0.73
N VAL A 216 -1.23 0.66 0.52
CA VAL A 216 -0.51 1.26 1.64
C VAL A 216 0.12 0.16 2.46
N CYS A 217 1.32 0.40 3.01
CA CYS A 217 1.91 -0.43 4.06
C CYS A 217 2.33 0.47 5.23
N TRP A 218 1.82 0.19 6.42
CA TRP A 218 2.25 0.77 7.68
C TRP A 218 3.33 -0.11 8.32
N GLN A 219 4.32 0.55 8.91
CA GLN A 219 5.39 -0.10 9.64
C GLN A 219 5.35 0.32 11.11
N ILE A 220 5.35 -0.68 11.98
CA ILE A 220 5.50 -0.53 13.42
C ILE A 220 6.74 -1.34 13.83
N VAL A 221 7.66 -0.76 14.57
CA VAL A 221 8.89 -1.44 15.02
C VAL A 221 9.02 -1.28 16.52
N LYS A 222 9.21 -2.38 17.25
CA LYS A 222 9.39 -2.37 18.72
C LYS A 222 8.29 -1.61 19.47
N GLY A 223 7.06 -1.67 18.97
CA GLY A 223 5.91 -1.00 19.58
C GLY A 223 5.78 0.50 19.27
N GLU A 224 6.51 1.01 18.28
CA GLU A 224 6.42 2.40 17.82
C GLU A 224 6.00 2.46 16.35
N TYR A 225 5.02 3.31 16.03
CA TYR A 225 4.69 3.62 14.65
C TYR A 225 5.85 4.38 13.99
N ILE A 226 6.38 3.83 12.89
CA ILE A 226 7.53 4.40 12.19
C ILE A 226 7.07 5.22 10.99
N THR A 227 6.32 4.61 10.07
CA THR A 227 5.93 5.25 8.82
C THR A 227 4.80 4.49 8.12
N ARG A 228 4.33 5.07 7.01
CA ARG A 228 3.54 4.39 5.99
C ARG A 228 4.12 4.69 4.60
N ILE A 229 3.98 3.76 3.67
CA ILE A 229 4.35 3.96 2.25
C ILE A 229 3.16 3.65 1.37
N ILE A 230 2.83 4.57 0.46
CA ILE A 230 1.82 4.40 -0.57
C ILE A 230 2.48 3.73 -1.78
N GLY A 231 1.86 2.65 -2.26
CA GLY A 231 2.25 1.96 -3.47
C GLY A 231 1.25 2.27 -4.58
N LEU A 232 1.75 2.85 -5.68
CA LEU A 232 0.95 3.06 -6.88
C LEU A 232 1.27 1.96 -7.91
N PRO A 233 0.29 1.53 -8.69
CA PRO A 233 0.55 0.63 -9.81
C PRO A 233 1.33 1.36 -10.91
N LEU A 234 1.93 0.59 -11.82
CA LEU A 234 2.59 1.12 -13.02
C LEU A 234 1.60 1.70 -14.04
#